data_AF-A0A5J4QQ71-F1
#
_entry.id   AF-A0A5J4QQ71-F1
#
_cell.length_a   1.000
_cell.length_b   1.000
_cell.length_c   1.000
_cell.angle_alpha   90.00
_cell.angle_beta   90.00
_cell.angle_gamma   90.00
#
_symmetry.space_group_name_H-M   'P 1'
#
loop_
_entity.id
_entity.type
_entity.pdbx_description
1 polymer ?
#
loop_
_entity_poly.entity_id
_entity_poly.type
_entity_poly.pdbx_seq_one_letter_code
_entity_poly.pdbx_strand_id
1 'polypeptide(L)'
;MKNLAVILVCAVTLISCESKKENSKSYLKAANDSLIIALMQRDAEMNELMGVFNEIQEGFRQIRNAEDRVDFTRGTIAENVVSAREQITTDIEFITSAMAENKVQIDKLQQMLNQSRGNVAELKKAVEQFSKELGEKAKHIEELQVELAAKNIRIQELDNAVNLLSADKEVLTAENEEKAKIVAEQDKSIHTAWFVFGTKAELKKQKILQKDDVLKNAD
;
A
#
# COMPACT_ATOMS: atom_id res chain seq x y z
N MET A 1 69.65 -26.97 -79.85
CA MET A 1 68.35 -27.27 -79.20
C MET A 1 68.56 -27.62 -77.73
N LYS A 2 68.96 -26.65 -76.89
CA LYS A 2 69.29 -26.91 -75.47
C LYS A 2 68.77 -25.81 -74.51
N ASN A 3 68.16 -24.76 -75.06
CA ASN A 3 67.70 -23.60 -74.31
C ASN A 3 66.16 -23.49 -74.28
N LEU A 4 65.44 -24.44 -74.89
CA LEU A 4 63.97 -24.49 -74.83
C LEU A 4 63.44 -25.03 -73.49
N ALA A 5 64.30 -25.66 -72.67
CA ALA A 5 63.92 -26.26 -71.40
C ALA A 5 63.72 -25.23 -70.27
N VAL A 6 64.25 -24.01 -70.40
CA VAL A 6 64.20 -22.99 -69.34
C VAL A 6 62.89 -22.20 -69.35
N ILE A 7 62.21 -22.12 -70.50
CA ILE A 7 60.94 -21.37 -70.63
C ILE A 7 59.74 -22.18 -70.10
N LEU A 8 59.81 -23.50 -70.08
CA LEU A 8 58.72 -24.36 -69.58
C LEU A 8 58.65 -24.41 -68.05
N VAL A 9 59.73 -24.06 -67.34
CA VAL A 9 59.79 -24.13 -65.87
C VAL A 9 59.18 -22.89 -65.19
N CYS A 10 59.12 -21.74 -65.87
CA CYS A 10 58.50 -20.52 -65.34
C CYS A 10 56.97 -20.45 -65.54
N ALA A 11 56.39 -21.29 -66.41
CA ALA A 11 54.94 -21.30 -66.66
C ALA A 11 54.15 -22.15 -65.64
N VAL A 12 54.81 -23.04 -64.90
CA VAL A 12 54.14 -23.95 -63.95
C VAL A 12 54.02 -23.33 -62.54
N THR A 13 54.74 -22.24 -62.25
CA THR A 13 54.67 -21.57 -60.94
C THR A 13 53.49 -20.60 -60.79
N LEU A 14 52.80 -20.26 -61.89
CA LEU A 14 51.63 -19.36 -61.84
C LEU A 14 50.29 -20.10 -61.62
N ILE A 15 50.22 -21.40 -61.89
CA ILE A 15 49.02 -22.22 -61.66
C ILE A 15 48.88 -22.61 -60.17
N SER A 16 49.95 -22.49 -59.37
CA SER A 16 49.91 -22.79 -57.92
C SER A 16 49.40 -21.63 -57.05
N CYS A 17 48.96 -20.52 -57.66
CA CYS A 17 48.43 -19.33 -56.96
C CYS A 17 46.91 -19.16 -57.07
N GLU A 18 46.21 -20.08 -57.76
CA GLU A 18 44.74 -20.12 -57.80
C GLU A 18 44.15 -21.08 -56.75
N SER A 19 44.82 -22.18 -56.43
CA SER A 19 44.38 -23.13 -55.39
C SER A 19 44.55 -22.65 -53.95
N LYS A 20 45.40 -21.64 -53.70
CA LYS A 20 45.52 -20.99 -52.38
C LYS A 20 44.44 -19.93 -52.13
N LYS A 21 43.92 -19.29 -53.19
CA LYS A 21 42.83 -18.29 -53.06
C LYS A 21 41.51 -18.93 -52.68
N GLU A 22 41.24 -20.13 -53.16
CA GLU A 22 39.99 -20.86 -52.88
C GLU A 22 39.86 -21.29 -51.40
N ASN A 23 40.93 -21.82 -50.82
CA ASN A 23 40.99 -22.16 -49.38
C ASN A 23 40.94 -20.92 -48.47
N SER A 24 41.55 -19.79 -48.87
CA SER A 24 41.43 -18.55 -48.09
C SER A 24 40.01 -17.97 -48.13
N LYS A 25 39.29 -18.12 -49.26
CA LYS A 25 37.93 -17.62 -49.43
C LYS A 25 36.91 -18.44 -48.63
N SER A 26 37.06 -19.77 -48.58
CA SER A 26 36.21 -20.63 -47.75
C SER A 26 36.42 -20.38 -46.26
N TYR A 27 37.68 -20.21 -45.82
CA TYR A 27 38.00 -19.82 -44.45
C TYR A 27 37.44 -18.44 -44.08
N LEU A 28 37.62 -17.43 -44.94
CA LEU A 28 37.06 -16.09 -44.73
C LEU A 28 35.53 -16.11 -44.66
N LYS A 29 34.87 -16.96 -45.47
CA LYS A 29 33.42 -17.14 -45.43
C LYS A 29 32.97 -17.80 -44.13
N ALA A 30 33.63 -18.88 -43.70
CA ALA A 30 33.33 -19.54 -42.43
C ALA A 30 33.56 -18.61 -41.22
N ALA A 31 34.61 -17.78 -41.25
CA ALA A 31 34.86 -16.77 -40.23
C ALA A 31 33.78 -15.67 -40.24
N ASN A 32 33.33 -15.24 -41.42
CA ASN A 32 32.24 -14.27 -41.56
C ASN A 32 30.90 -14.84 -41.06
N ASP A 33 30.56 -16.06 -41.45
CA ASP A 33 29.36 -16.76 -41.00
C ASP A 33 29.38 -16.94 -39.46
N SER A 34 30.54 -17.30 -38.90
CA SER A 34 30.73 -17.39 -37.45
C SER A 34 30.57 -16.04 -36.74
N LEU A 35 31.08 -14.95 -37.33
CA LEU A 35 30.89 -13.59 -36.84
C LEU A 35 29.42 -13.17 -36.87
N ILE A 36 28.69 -13.50 -37.95
CA ILE A 36 27.25 -13.22 -38.06
C ILE A 36 26.47 -13.91 -36.95
N ILE A 37 26.75 -15.20 -36.68
CA ILE A 37 26.09 -15.94 -35.60
C ILE A 37 26.38 -15.30 -34.23
N ALA A 38 27.64 -14.95 -33.97
CA ALA A 38 28.02 -14.30 -32.71
C ALA A 38 27.37 -12.92 -32.54
N LEU A 39 27.22 -12.15 -33.61
CA LEU A 39 26.50 -10.87 -33.61
C LEU A 39 25.02 -11.07 -33.35
N MET A 40 24.36 -12.02 -34.03
CA MET A 40 22.95 -12.33 -33.80
C MET A 40 22.67 -12.75 -32.35
N GLN A 41 23.54 -13.58 -31.76
CA GLN A 41 23.42 -13.98 -30.36
C GLN A 41 23.58 -12.78 -29.41
N ARG A 42 24.57 -11.93 -29.66
CA ARG A 42 24.79 -10.71 -28.88
C ARG A 42 23.61 -9.72 -28.98
N ASP A 43 23.03 -9.57 -30.17
CA ASP A 43 21.87 -8.71 -30.36
C ASP A 43 20.64 -9.25 -29.63
N ALA A 44 20.46 -10.58 -29.62
CA ALA A 44 19.40 -11.22 -28.83
C ALA A 44 19.58 -10.98 -27.31
N GLU A 45 20.80 -11.14 -26.79
CA GLU A 45 21.13 -10.84 -25.39
C GLU A 45 20.85 -9.37 -25.05
N MET A 46 21.21 -8.44 -25.94
CA MET A 46 20.96 -7.00 -25.73
C MET A 46 19.47 -6.67 -25.73
N ASN A 47 18.69 -7.29 -26.62
CA ASN A 47 17.24 -7.11 -26.64
C ASN A 47 16.59 -7.63 -25.36
N GLU A 48 17.05 -8.77 -24.82
CA GLU A 48 16.53 -9.29 -23.56
C GLU A 48 16.92 -8.38 -22.37
N LEU A 49 18.17 -7.88 -22.32
CA LEU A 49 18.61 -6.91 -21.31
C LEU A 49 17.71 -5.67 -21.29
N MET A 50 17.41 -5.12 -22.47
CA MET A 50 16.53 -3.96 -22.60
C MET A 50 15.07 -4.29 -22.24
N GLY A 51 14.61 -5.51 -22.53
CA GLY A 51 13.30 -6.01 -22.11
C GLY A 51 13.14 -5.98 -20.59
N VAL A 52 14.05 -6.65 -19.88
CA VAL A 52 14.05 -6.70 -18.41
C VAL A 52 14.22 -5.29 -17.81
N PHE A 53 15.07 -4.45 -18.42
CA PHE A 53 15.21 -3.05 -18.00
C PHE A 53 13.89 -2.28 -18.07
N ASN A 54 13.14 -2.42 -19.16
CA ASN A 54 11.84 -1.76 -19.33
C ASN A 54 10.79 -2.30 -18.33
N GLU A 55 10.80 -3.61 -18.07
CA GLU A 55 9.94 -4.22 -17.05
C GLU A 55 10.22 -3.65 -15.66
N ILE A 56 11.48 -3.46 -15.28
CA ILE A 56 11.85 -2.82 -14.00
C ILE A 56 11.32 -1.38 -13.94
N GLN A 57 11.50 -0.59 -15.01
CA GLN A 57 11.00 0.79 -15.05
C GLN A 57 9.47 0.86 -14.96
N GLU A 58 8.78 -0.06 -15.63
CA GLU A 58 7.34 -0.23 -15.53
C GLU A 58 6.92 -0.52 -14.10
N GLY A 59 7.55 -1.49 -13.45
CA GLY A 59 7.26 -1.84 -12.07
C GLY A 59 7.47 -0.66 -11.11
N PHE A 60 8.56 0.11 -11.27
CA PHE A 60 8.76 1.33 -10.45
C PHE A 60 7.69 2.39 -10.67
N ARG A 61 7.18 2.53 -11.90
CA ARG A 61 6.06 3.44 -12.17
C ARG A 61 4.78 2.96 -11.48
N GLN A 62 4.49 1.67 -11.52
CA GLN A 62 3.33 1.09 -10.84
C GLN A 62 3.41 1.26 -9.32
N ILE A 63 4.61 1.03 -8.75
CA ILE A 63 4.87 1.28 -7.33
C ILE A 63 4.61 2.75 -6.98
N ARG A 64 5.18 3.69 -7.75
CA ARG A 64 5.00 5.12 -7.50
C ARG A 64 3.54 5.55 -7.57
N ASN A 65 2.81 5.08 -8.59
CA ASN A 65 1.39 5.36 -8.70
C ASN A 65 0.58 4.81 -7.52
N ALA A 66 1.01 3.70 -6.92
CA ALA A 66 0.36 3.16 -5.74
C ALA A 66 0.74 3.92 -4.46
N GLU A 67 2.00 4.33 -4.31
CA GLU A 67 2.44 5.21 -3.22
C GLU A 67 1.68 6.55 -3.26
N ASP A 68 1.54 7.16 -4.44
CA ASP A 68 0.78 8.41 -4.62
C ASP A 68 -0.69 8.25 -4.18
N ARG A 69 -1.30 7.08 -4.40
CA ARG A 69 -2.66 6.78 -3.91
C ARG A 69 -2.69 6.64 -2.39
N VAL A 70 -1.70 5.98 -1.80
CA VAL A 70 -1.57 5.85 -0.34
C VAL A 70 -1.46 7.23 0.29
N ASP A 71 -0.58 8.08 -0.22
CA ASP A 71 -0.36 9.43 0.31
C ASP A 71 -1.57 10.34 0.11
N PHE A 72 -2.25 10.26 -1.04
CA PHE A 72 -3.48 11.01 -1.27
C PHE A 72 -4.60 10.57 -0.31
N THR A 73 -4.79 9.26 -0.14
CA THR A 73 -5.82 8.72 0.76
C THR A 73 -5.52 9.06 2.22
N ARG A 74 -4.24 9.11 2.61
CA ARG A 74 -3.81 9.55 3.96
C ARG A 74 -4.00 11.05 4.20
N GLY A 75 -3.81 11.87 3.17
CA GLY A 75 -3.90 13.33 3.26
C GLY A 75 -5.33 13.90 3.22
N THR A 76 -6.32 13.08 2.85
CA THR A 76 -7.72 13.49 2.76
C THR A 76 -8.48 13.13 4.04
N ILE A 77 -9.35 14.04 4.51
CA ILE A 77 -10.31 13.71 5.57
C ILE A 77 -11.40 12.86 4.92
N ALA A 78 -11.19 11.55 4.87
CA ALA A 78 -12.18 10.63 4.34
C ALA A 78 -13.42 10.63 5.25
N GLU A 79 -14.60 10.93 4.70
CA GLU A 79 -15.88 10.79 5.41
C GLU A 79 -16.12 9.34 5.87
N ASN A 80 -15.53 8.38 5.16
CA ASN A 80 -15.53 6.97 5.53
C ASN A 80 -14.08 6.48 5.80
N VAL A 81 -13.71 6.53 7.08
CA VAL A 81 -12.38 6.13 7.56
C VAL A 81 -12.11 4.64 7.34
N VAL A 82 -13.14 3.80 7.35
CA VAL A 82 -13.01 2.34 7.16
C VAL A 82 -12.60 2.02 5.72
N SER A 83 -13.28 2.61 4.73
CA SER A 83 -12.95 2.38 3.31
C SER A 83 -11.57 2.92 2.95
N ALA A 84 -11.19 4.08 3.50
CA ALA A 84 -9.86 4.66 3.28
C ALA A 84 -8.74 3.75 3.82
N ARG A 85 -8.94 3.15 4.99
CA ARG A 85 -8.01 2.20 5.58
C ARG A 85 -7.84 0.93 4.73
N GLU A 86 -8.94 0.36 4.26
CA GLU A 86 -8.92 -0.85 3.43
C GLU A 86 -8.19 -0.59 2.11
N GLN A 87 -8.42 0.57 1.49
CA GLN A 87 -7.71 0.98 0.29
C GLN A 87 -6.20 1.15 0.53
N ILE A 88 -5.80 1.84 1.60
CA ILE A 88 -4.38 2.00 1.96
C ILE A 88 -3.73 0.63 2.18
N THR A 89 -4.42 -0.28 2.87
CA THR A 89 -3.90 -1.64 3.13
C THR A 89 -3.68 -2.40 1.82
N THR A 90 -4.67 -2.36 0.93
CA THR A 90 -4.61 -3.00 -0.40
C THR A 90 -3.48 -2.42 -1.24
N ASP A 91 -3.31 -1.09 -1.25
CA ASP A 91 -2.25 -0.43 -2.00
C ASP A 91 -0.86 -0.78 -1.45
N ILE A 92 -0.69 -0.90 -0.12
CA ILE A 92 0.59 -1.35 0.49
C ILE A 92 0.91 -2.80 0.15
N GLU A 93 -0.08 -3.70 0.16
CA GLU A 93 0.11 -5.09 -0.26
C GLU A 93 0.53 -5.19 -1.74
N PHE A 94 -0.10 -4.37 -2.59
CA PHE A 94 0.28 -4.24 -3.99
C PHE A 94 1.72 -3.73 -4.13
N ILE A 95 2.08 -2.63 -3.45
CA ILE A 95 3.45 -2.08 -3.47
C ILE A 95 4.47 -3.14 -3.02
N THR A 96 4.18 -3.86 -1.94
CA THR A 96 5.06 -4.91 -1.42
C THR A 96 5.29 -6.02 -2.44
N SER A 97 4.22 -6.46 -3.11
CA SER A 97 4.28 -7.49 -4.15
C SER A 97 5.07 -7.01 -5.38
N ALA A 98 4.80 -5.80 -5.86
CA ALA A 98 5.50 -5.19 -7.00
C ALA A 98 6.98 -4.94 -6.70
N MET A 99 7.34 -4.55 -5.47
CA MET A 99 8.73 -4.44 -5.04
C MET A 99 9.46 -5.79 -5.07
N ALA A 100 8.80 -6.86 -4.62
CA ALA A 100 9.37 -8.21 -4.66
C ALA A 100 9.62 -8.69 -6.09
N GLU A 101 8.67 -8.45 -7.01
CA GLU A 101 8.83 -8.76 -8.43
C GLU A 101 9.96 -7.95 -9.07
N ASN A 102 10.02 -6.64 -8.82
CA ASN A 102 11.11 -5.79 -9.28
C ASN A 102 12.47 -6.24 -8.77
N LYS A 103 12.56 -6.72 -7.52
CA LYS A 103 13.79 -7.29 -6.97
C LYS A 103 14.28 -8.46 -7.81
N VAL A 104 13.39 -9.38 -8.16
CA VAL A 104 13.70 -10.54 -9.00
C VAL A 104 14.19 -10.10 -10.38
N GLN A 105 13.56 -9.10 -10.99
CA GLN A 105 13.95 -8.59 -12.30
C GLN A 105 15.30 -7.85 -12.26
N ILE A 106 15.57 -7.07 -11.21
CA ILE A 106 16.87 -6.44 -10.96
C ILE A 106 17.97 -7.50 -10.82
N ASP A 107 17.72 -8.56 -10.05
CA ASP A 107 18.66 -9.67 -9.87
C ASP A 107 18.92 -10.40 -11.20
N LYS A 108 17.86 -10.64 -12.00
CA LYS A 108 17.97 -11.21 -13.35
C LYS A 108 18.83 -10.33 -14.26
N LEU A 109 18.53 -9.03 -14.31
CA LEU A 109 19.28 -8.07 -15.11
C LEU A 109 20.76 -8.02 -14.68
N GLN A 110 21.03 -8.03 -13.37
CA GLN A 110 22.38 -8.07 -12.83
C GLN A 110 23.15 -9.32 -13.27
N GLN A 111 22.51 -10.50 -13.26
CA GLN A 111 23.12 -11.75 -13.73
C GLN A 111 23.47 -11.68 -15.22
N MET A 112 22.54 -11.20 -16.05
CA MET A 112 22.76 -11.06 -17.48
C MET A 112 23.87 -10.06 -17.80
N LEU A 113 23.94 -8.93 -17.07
CA LEU A 113 25.01 -7.92 -17.20
C LEU A 113 26.39 -8.45 -16.78
N ASN A 114 26.45 -9.42 -15.86
CA ASN A 114 27.70 -10.08 -15.46
C ASN A 114 28.19 -11.10 -16.48
N GLN A 115 27.27 -11.72 -17.23
CA GLN A 115 27.59 -12.67 -18.30
C GLN A 115 27.90 -11.98 -19.62
N SER A 116 27.41 -10.75 -19.82
CA SER A 116 27.62 -9.96 -21.03
C SER A 116 29.09 -9.55 -21.21
N ARG A 117 29.60 -9.74 -22.43
CA ARG A 117 30.96 -9.33 -22.84
C ARG A 117 31.00 -7.93 -23.47
N GLY A 118 29.88 -7.21 -23.48
CA GLY A 118 29.72 -5.88 -24.09
C GLY A 118 30.06 -4.71 -23.17
N ASN A 119 29.99 -3.49 -23.72
CA ASN A 119 30.06 -2.27 -22.92
C ASN A 119 28.71 -2.02 -22.24
N VAL A 120 28.58 -2.53 -21.01
CA VAL A 120 27.36 -2.48 -20.20
C VAL A 120 27.48 -1.58 -18.97
N ALA A 121 28.47 -0.68 -18.95
CA ALA A 121 28.78 0.15 -17.78
C ALA A 121 27.60 1.02 -17.33
N GLU A 122 26.87 1.63 -18.27
CA GLU A 122 25.70 2.46 -17.96
C GLU A 122 24.52 1.63 -17.45
N LEU A 123 24.29 0.43 -17.99
CA LEU A 123 23.26 -0.47 -17.51
C LEU A 123 23.55 -0.95 -16.07
N LYS A 124 24.82 -1.22 -15.74
CA LYS A 124 25.23 -1.57 -14.37
C LYS A 124 24.96 -0.43 -13.39
N LYS A 125 25.28 0.82 -13.75
CA LYS A 125 24.93 2.00 -12.94
C LYS A 125 23.42 2.13 -12.73
N ALA A 126 22.64 1.88 -13.78
CA ALA A 126 21.18 1.90 -13.69
C ALA A 126 20.66 0.84 -12.71
N VAL A 127 21.21 -0.38 -12.75
CA VAL A 127 20.85 -1.47 -11.83
C VAL A 127 21.20 -1.13 -10.37
N GLU A 128 22.36 -0.52 -10.14
CA GLU A 128 22.73 0.00 -8.81
C GLU A 128 21.72 1.05 -8.32
N GLN A 129 21.31 1.98 -9.19
CA GLN A 129 20.31 2.99 -8.88
C GLN A 129 18.94 2.38 -8.58
N PHE A 130 18.49 1.39 -9.37
CA PHE A 130 17.25 0.66 -9.09
C PHE A 130 17.30 -0.07 -7.76
N SER A 131 18.43 -0.72 -7.44
CA SER A 131 18.62 -1.40 -6.16
C SER A 131 18.53 -0.43 -4.98
N LYS A 132 19.12 0.76 -5.14
CA LYS A 132 19.05 1.83 -4.13
C LYS A 132 17.62 2.36 -3.96
N GLU A 133 16.93 2.68 -5.07
CA GLU A 133 15.54 3.16 -5.03
C GLU A 133 14.63 2.11 -4.37
N LEU A 134 14.82 0.82 -4.68
CA LEU A 134 14.06 -0.26 -4.04
C LEU A 134 14.30 -0.31 -2.52
N GLY A 135 15.54 -0.10 -2.07
CA GLY A 135 15.88 -0.05 -0.64
C GLY A 135 15.26 1.15 0.08
N GLU A 136 15.26 2.32 -0.55
CA GLU A 136 14.61 3.53 -0.02
C GLU A 136 13.09 3.32 0.12
N LYS A 137 12.46 2.72 -0.90
CA LYS A 137 11.02 2.40 -0.89
C LYS A 137 10.65 1.35 0.16
N ALA A 138 11.47 0.32 0.33
CA ALA A 138 11.24 -0.69 1.36
C ALA A 138 11.21 -0.08 2.77
N LYS A 139 12.13 0.85 3.05
CA LYS A 139 12.14 1.60 4.32
C LYS A 139 10.89 2.46 4.48
N HIS A 140 10.48 3.15 3.42
CA HIS A 140 9.27 3.96 3.45
C HIS A 140 8.01 3.12 3.73
N ILE A 141 7.91 1.93 3.12
CA ILE A 141 6.80 1.00 3.37
C ILE A 141 6.80 0.47 4.80
N GLU A 142 7.97 0.19 5.37
CA GLU A 142 8.09 -0.19 6.79
C GLU A 142 7.58 0.94 7.71
N GLU A 143 7.98 2.18 7.45
CA GLU A 143 7.49 3.36 8.18
C GLU A 143 5.96 3.50 8.08
N LEU A 144 5.39 3.31 6.88
CA LEU A 144 3.94 3.33 6.65
C LEU A 144 3.22 2.23 7.44
N GLN A 145 3.76 1.01 7.47
CA GLN A 145 3.17 -0.11 8.21
C GLN A 145 3.16 0.15 9.72
N VAL A 146 4.25 0.70 10.26
CA VAL A 146 4.33 1.07 11.68
C VAL A 146 3.31 2.16 12.02
N GLU A 147 3.19 3.19 11.19
CA GLU A 147 2.23 4.27 11.40
C GLU A 147 0.78 3.74 11.36
N LEU A 148 0.46 2.86 10.42
CA LEU A 148 -0.86 2.25 10.31
C LEU A 148 -1.20 1.38 11.53
N ALA A 149 -0.25 0.59 12.03
CA ALA A 149 -0.44 -0.18 13.25
C ALA A 149 -0.74 0.73 14.45
N ALA A 150 0.01 1.82 14.60
CA ALA A 150 -0.22 2.80 15.66
C ALA A 150 -1.60 3.48 15.54
N LYS A 151 -2.00 3.88 14.33
CA LYS A 151 -3.34 4.47 14.09
C LYS A 151 -4.47 3.47 14.35
N ASN A 152 -4.29 2.20 14.05
CA ASN A 152 -5.29 1.16 14.33
C ASN A 152 -5.55 0.99 15.83
N ILE A 153 -4.50 1.00 16.65
CA ILE A 153 -4.63 0.98 18.11
C ILE A 153 -5.41 2.21 18.58
N ARG A 154 -5.07 3.39 18.06
CA ARG A 154 -5.76 4.63 18.42
C ARG A 154 -7.25 4.63 18.05
N ILE A 155 -7.61 4.05 16.92
CA ILE A 155 -9.02 3.89 16.50
C ILE A 155 -9.76 2.97 17.48
N GLN A 156 -9.17 1.84 17.86
CA GLN A 156 -9.78 0.93 18.84
C GLN A 156 -9.99 1.60 20.20
N GLU A 157 -9.03 2.42 20.67
CA GLU A 157 -9.19 3.22 21.88
C GLU A 157 -10.36 4.21 21.77
N LEU A 158 -10.48 4.89 20.63
CA LEU A 158 -11.55 5.84 20.37
C LEU A 158 -12.92 5.15 20.28
N ASP A 159 -13.02 4.00 19.60
CA ASP A 159 -14.25 3.21 19.51
C ASP A 159 -14.71 2.76 20.90
N ASN A 160 -13.78 2.29 21.74
CA ASN A 160 -14.07 1.95 23.13
C ASN A 160 -14.55 3.17 23.92
N ALA A 161 -13.90 4.33 23.77
CA ALA A 161 -14.30 5.56 24.44
C ALA A 161 -15.69 6.04 23.98
N VAL A 162 -16.01 5.93 22.69
CA VAL A 162 -17.33 6.29 22.13
C VAL A 162 -18.42 5.35 22.63
N ASN A 163 -18.15 4.05 22.70
CA ASN A 163 -19.08 3.07 23.23
C ASN A 163 -19.37 3.33 24.72
N LEU A 164 -18.33 3.60 25.51
CA LEU A 164 -18.47 3.99 26.92
C LEU A 164 -19.30 5.28 27.05
N LEU A 165 -18.96 6.32 26.28
CA LEU A 165 -19.69 7.59 26.32
C LEU A 165 -21.16 7.44 25.90
N SER A 166 -21.44 6.55 24.96
CA SER A 166 -22.80 6.24 24.51
C SER A 166 -23.59 5.53 25.60
N ALA A 167 -22.99 4.58 26.31
CA ALA A 167 -23.60 3.91 27.46
C ALA A 167 -23.86 4.90 28.61
N ASP A 168 -22.90 5.76 28.94
CA ASP A 168 -23.07 6.80 29.96
C ASP A 168 -24.21 7.76 29.60
N LYS A 169 -24.33 8.12 28.31
CA LYS A 169 -25.43 8.96 27.82
C LYS A 169 -26.78 8.27 27.99
N GLU A 170 -26.89 6.98 27.70
CA GLU A 170 -28.14 6.22 27.88
C GLU A 170 -28.54 6.17 29.36
N VAL A 171 -27.59 5.88 30.25
CA VAL A 171 -27.82 5.88 31.70
C VAL A 171 -28.28 7.25 32.19
N LEU A 172 -27.57 8.32 31.83
CA LEU A 172 -27.93 9.68 32.23
C LEU A 172 -29.28 10.11 31.68
N THR A 173 -29.64 9.68 30.47
CA THR A 173 -30.95 9.96 29.88
C THR A 173 -32.05 9.27 30.68
N ALA A 174 -31.88 7.99 31.00
CA ALA A 174 -32.83 7.24 31.82
C ALA A 174 -32.97 7.81 33.24
N GLU A 175 -31.86 8.19 33.88
CA GLU A 175 -31.88 8.85 35.18
C GLU A 175 -32.63 10.19 35.15
N ASN A 176 -32.43 10.98 34.09
CA ASN A 176 -33.11 12.27 33.95
C ASN A 176 -34.61 12.09 33.71
N GLU A 177 -35.01 11.10 32.91
CA GLU A 177 -36.42 10.76 32.72
C GLU A 177 -37.08 10.32 34.04
N GLU A 178 -36.40 9.51 34.85
CA GLU A 178 -36.92 9.08 36.15
C GLU A 178 -37.00 10.25 37.14
N LYS A 179 -35.95 11.08 37.23
CA LYS A 179 -35.97 12.30 38.04
C LYS A 179 -37.11 13.23 37.63
N ALA A 180 -37.37 13.39 36.33
CA ALA A 180 -38.47 14.21 35.83
C ALA A 180 -39.84 13.68 36.28
N LYS A 181 -40.05 12.36 36.29
CA LYS A 181 -41.29 11.75 36.82
C LYS A 181 -41.46 12.01 38.32
N ILE A 182 -40.39 11.80 39.10
CA ILE A 182 -40.40 12.03 40.55
C ILE A 182 -40.73 13.49 40.85
N VAL A 183 -40.08 14.43 40.14
CA VAL A 183 -40.34 15.86 40.29
C VAL A 183 -41.80 16.19 39.95
N ALA A 184 -42.35 15.63 38.87
CA ALA A 184 -43.75 15.85 38.50
C ALA A 184 -44.75 15.30 39.55
N GLU A 185 -44.48 14.14 40.14
CA GLU A 185 -45.34 13.57 41.20
C GLU A 185 -45.24 14.40 42.50
N GLN A 186 -44.03 14.84 42.86
CA GLN A 186 -43.83 15.75 44.00
C GLN A 186 -44.57 17.07 43.79
N ASP A 187 -44.46 17.68 42.61
CA ASP A 187 -45.15 18.93 42.25
C ASP A 187 -46.67 18.78 42.41
N LYS A 188 -47.23 17.69 41.88
CA LYS A 188 -48.65 17.36 42.04
C LYS A 188 -49.05 17.20 43.51
N SER A 189 -48.24 16.50 44.31
CA SER A 189 -48.52 16.30 45.74
C SER A 189 -48.47 17.61 46.52
N ILE A 190 -47.48 18.48 46.25
CA ILE A 190 -47.33 19.78 46.91
C ILE A 190 -48.50 20.71 46.56
N HIS A 191 -49.00 20.64 45.32
CA HIS A 191 -50.11 21.46 44.85
C HIS A 191 -51.50 20.83 45.04
N THR A 192 -51.61 19.71 45.76
CA THR A 192 -52.90 19.08 46.10
C THR A 192 -53.41 19.58 47.45
N ALA A 193 -54.61 20.16 47.47
CA ALA A 193 -55.30 20.53 48.71
C ALA A 193 -56.37 19.48 49.09
N TRP A 194 -56.40 19.09 50.36
CA TRP A 194 -57.41 18.18 50.91
C TRP A 194 -58.48 18.98 51.65
N PHE A 195 -59.76 18.70 51.38
CA PHE A 195 -60.88 19.30 52.10
C PHE A 195 -61.73 18.20 52.74
N VAL A 196 -62.29 18.49 53.91
CA VAL A 196 -63.19 17.58 54.63
C VAL A 196 -64.50 18.32 54.88
N PHE A 197 -65.62 17.68 54.56
CA PHE A 197 -66.95 18.20 54.82
C PHE A 197 -67.70 17.26 55.76
N GLY A 198 -68.50 17.83 56.66
CA GLY A 198 -69.27 17.09 57.64
C GLY A 198 -69.98 18.05 58.59
N THR A 199 -70.91 17.53 59.38
CA THR A 199 -71.55 18.31 60.42
C THR A 199 -70.55 18.65 61.53
N LYS A 200 -70.82 19.74 62.28
CA LYS A 200 -69.96 20.17 63.40
C LYS A 200 -69.73 19.06 64.42
N ALA A 201 -70.69 18.15 64.61
CA ALA A 201 -70.56 17.01 65.51
C ALA A 201 -69.59 15.94 64.97
N GLU A 202 -69.64 15.64 63.67
CA GLU A 202 -68.76 14.67 63.01
C GLU A 202 -67.31 15.15 62.97
N LEU A 203 -67.08 16.42 62.63
CA LEU A 203 -65.74 17.01 62.60
C LEU A 203 -65.09 17.10 63.99
N LYS A 204 -65.88 17.33 65.05
CA LYS A 204 -65.42 17.25 66.45
C LYS A 204 -65.09 15.82 66.87
N LYS A 205 -65.92 14.84 66.47
CA LYS A 205 -65.69 13.41 66.76
C LYS A 205 -64.42 12.86 66.09
N GLN A 206 -64.13 13.32 64.88
CA GLN A 206 -62.90 13.00 64.14
C GLN A 206 -61.69 13.85 64.57
N LYS A 207 -61.85 14.72 65.58
CA LYS A 207 -60.82 15.63 66.12
C LYS A 207 -60.29 16.68 65.13
N ILE A 208 -60.95 16.89 64.00
CA ILE A 208 -60.56 17.86 62.96
C ILE A 208 -60.86 19.30 63.40
N LEU A 209 -61.90 19.48 64.22
CA LEU A 209 -62.33 20.78 64.73
C LEU A 209 -62.20 20.82 66.26
N GLN A 210 -61.33 21.68 66.79
CA GLN A 210 -61.16 21.90 68.24
C GLN A 210 -61.49 23.35 68.57
N LYS A 211 -62.42 23.57 69.52
CA LYS A 211 -62.83 24.92 69.97
C LYS A 211 -63.15 25.90 68.81
N ASP A 212 -63.80 25.37 67.77
CA ASP A 212 -64.20 26.11 66.57
C ASP A 212 -63.03 26.62 65.70
N ASP A 213 -61.81 26.14 65.95
CA ASP A 213 -60.65 26.28 65.07
C ASP A 213 -60.33 24.94 64.38
N VAL A 214 -59.87 25.02 63.13
CA VAL A 214 -59.42 23.86 62.36
C VAL A 214 -57.96 23.63 62.70
N LEU A 215 -57.58 22.37 62.97
CA LEU A 215 -56.20 22.01 63.34
C LEU A 215 -55.17 22.70 62.43
N LYS A 216 -54.37 23.61 63.01
CA LYS A 216 -53.14 24.13 62.40
C LYS A 216 -51.99 23.27 62.92
N ASN A 217 -51.66 22.24 62.15
CA ASN A 217 -50.46 21.39 62.21
C ASN A 217 -49.93 21.03 63.61
N ALA A 218 -50.16 19.78 64.02
CA ALA A 218 -49.18 19.10 64.86
C ALA A 218 -48.05 18.69 63.92
N ASP A 219 -46.92 19.41 63.99
CA ASP A 219 -45.63 18.91 63.51
C ASP A 219 -45.19 17.69 64.35
#